data_AF-A0A453MHD7-F1
#
_entry.id   AF-A0A453MHD7-F1
#
_cell.length_a   1.000
_cell.length_b   1.000
_cell.length_c   1.000
_cell.angle_alpha   90.00
_cell.angle_beta   90.00
_cell.angle_gamma   90.00
#
_symmetry.space_group_name_H-M   'P 1'
#
loop_
_entity.id
_entity.type
_entity.pdbx_description
1 polymer ?
#
loop_
_entity_poly.entity_id
_entity_poly.type
_entity_poly.pdbx_seq_one_letter_code
_entity_poly.pdbx_strand_id
1 'polypeptide(L)'
;MPRHSAASPIYTALARLANFNSGRRVLLASRKTSSSSARSSAKTRPFLCLALFRILVVVTAVFLFPPAIMSSSSSSSSAAAASVPFQSPRKVVKKVLSLSQSEGQGATVRRSIGGHEVRNLDPFLLLDEFSVSKPAGFPDHPHRGFETVTYMLDGVFTHQDFSGHTGTIRTGDVQWMTA
;
A
#
# COMPACT_ATOMS: atom_id res chain seq x y z
N MET A 1 30.54 -21.48 -7.64
CA MET A 1 29.98 -20.23 -8.18
C MET A 1 28.52 -20.12 -7.73
N PRO A 2 28.18 -19.35 -6.69
CA PRO A 2 26.80 -19.26 -6.24
C PRO A 2 26.00 -18.42 -7.24
N ARG A 3 24.84 -18.93 -7.65
CA ARG A 3 23.90 -18.23 -8.52
C ARG A 3 23.37 -17.00 -7.78
N HIS A 4 23.75 -15.82 -8.23
CA HIS A 4 23.05 -14.60 -7.86
C HIS A 4 21.65 -14.66 -8.48
N SER A 5 20.64 -14.86 -7.65
CA SER A 5 19.24 -14.63 -8.00
C SER A 5 19.11 -13.14 -8.33
N ALA A 6 19.10 -12.83 -9.63
CA ALA A 6 18.87 -11.48 -10.11
C ALA A 6 17.46 -11.06 -9.67
N ALA A 7 17.39 -10.16 -8.69
CA ALA A 7 16.19 -9.35 -8.51
C ALA A 7 16.03 -8.54 -9.79
N SER A 8 15.11 -9.00 -10.65
CA SER A 8 14.83 -8.41 -11.95
C SER A 8 14.46 -6.94 -11.77
N PRO A 9 15.08 -5.99 -12.50
CA PRO A 9 14.65 -4.61 -12.45
C PRO A 9 13.20 -4.55 -12.95
N ILE A 10 12.28 -4.13 -12.09
CA ILE A 10 10.90 -3.90 -12.51
C ILE A 10 10.89 -2.62 -13.34
N TYR A 11 10.96 -2.75 -14.66
CA TYR A 11 10.58 -1.68 -15.57
C TYR A 11 9.08 -1.48 -15.44
N THR A 12 8.67 -0.32 -14.94
CA THR A 12 7.26 0.06 -14.78
C THR A 12 6.92 1.07 -15.88
N ALA A 13 6.27 0.60 -16.93
CA ALA A 13 5.00 1.15 -17.39
C ALA A 13 4.82 2.60 -17.84
N LEU A 14 4.80 2.74 -19.18
CA LEU A 14 3.99 3.70 -19.93
C LEU A 14 2.62 4.01 -19.29
N ALA A 15 2.47 5.25 -18.85
CA ALA A 15 1.20 5.88 -18.52
C ALA A 15 0.36 6.18 -19.77
N ARG A 16 -0.48 5.24 -20.25
CA ARG A 16 -1.51 5.58 -21.26
C ARG A 16 -2.75 6.16 -20.57
N LEU A 17 -2.80 7.48 -20.52
CA LEU A 17 -3.91 8.25 -19.95
C LEU A 17 -5.20 8.06 -20.79
N ALA A 18 -6.37 7.70 -20.22
CA ALA A 18 -7.64 7.78 -20.98
C ALA A 18 -8.21 9.22 -20.96
N ASN A 19 -8.87 9.70 -22.02
CA ASN A 19 -9.26 11.11 -22.25
C ASN A 19 -10.30 11.66 -21.26
N PHE A 20 -9.96 12.67 -20.44
CA PHE A 20 -10.92 13.56 -19.74
C PHE A 20 -10.27 14.91 -19.37
N ASN A 21 -11.12 15.93 -19.19
CA ASN A 21 -10.87 17.38 -19.33
C ASN A 21 -10.42 18.14 -18.06
N SER A 22 -9.80 17.49 -17.07
CA SER A 22 -9.35 18.15 -15.83
C SER A 22 -8.02 17.60 -15.34
N GLY A 23 -7.21 18.46 -14.71
CA GLY A 23 -5.91 18.13 -14.14
C GLY A 23 -6.01 16.95 -13.18
N ARG A 24 -5.30 15.87 -13.50
CA ARG A 24 -5.31 14.63 -12.71
C ARG A 24 -4.44 14.81 -11.50
N ARG A 25 -4.82 14.25 -10.37
CA ARG A 25 -3.99 14.30 -9.16
C ARG A 25 -3.72 12.89 -8.68
N VAL A 26 -2.46 12.58 -8.46
CA VAL A 26 -2.01 11.28 -7.99
C VAL A 26 -1.05 11.49 -6.85
N LEU A 27 -1.15 10.65 -5.82
CA LEU A 27 -0.17 10.57 -4.75
C LEU A 27 0.68 9.32 -4.97
N LEU A 28 1.99 9.49 -5.06
CA LEU A 28 2.97 8.40 -5.16
C LEU A 28 3.89 8.44 -3.95
N ALA A 29 3.92 7.35 -3.20
CA ALA A 29 4.83 7.15 -2.09
C ALA A 29 5.79 5.99 -2.37
N SER A 30 7.07 6.15 -2.02
CA SER A 30 8.05 5.06 -2.06
C SER A 30 8.54 4.71 -0.67
N ARG A 31 8.67 3.42 -0.34
CA ARG A 31 9.15 2.96 0.98
C ARG A 31 10.10 1.76 0.87
N LYS A 32 11.00 1.62 1.83
CA LYS A 32 11.91 0.47 1.92
C LYS A 32 11.14 -0.84 2.15
N THR A 33 11.58 -1.93 1.51
CA THR A 33 11.07 -3.29 1.76
C THR A 33 11.59 -3.83 3.10
N SER A 34 10.80 -4.69 3.76
CA SER A 34 11.13 -5.24 5.09
C SER A 34 12.44 -6.06 5.13
N SER A 35 12.94 -6.57 4.00
CA SER A 35 14.22 -7.27 3.93
C SER A 35 15.45 -6.34 4.04
N SER A 36 15.26 -5.02 3.95
CA SER A 36 16.31 -4.02 4.14
C SER A 36 16.36 -3.44 5.56
N SER A 37 15.43 -3.86 6.43
CA SER A 37 15.43 -3.53 7.86
C SER A 37 16.12 -4.65 8.62
N ALA A 38 17.15 -4.34 9.41
CA ALA A 38 17.95 -5.32 10.15
C ALA A 38 17.06 -6.32 10.91
N ARG A 39 17.17 -7.59 10.55
CA ARG A 39 16.33 -8.69 11.05
C ARG A 39 16.66 -8.98 12.51
N SER A 40 15.80 -8.56 13.44
CA SER A 40 15.81 -9.06 14.82
C SER A 40 15.31 -10.50 14.83
N SER A 41 16.16 -11.42 15.28
CA SER A 41 15.93 -12.86 15.28
C SER A 41 15.04 -13.27 16.46
N ALA A 42 13.76 -13.55 16.19
CA ALA A 42 12.86 -14.18 17.16
C ALA A 42 12.75 -15.69 16.87
N LYS A 43 13.15 -16.49 17.86
CA LYS A 43 13.28 -17.95 17.81
C LYS A 43 11.92 -18.61 18.12
N THR A 44 11.24 -19.15 17.11
CA THR A 44 9.97 -19.87 17.26
C THR A 44 10.18 -21.24 17.93
N ARG A 45 9.39 -21.57 18.96
CA ARG A 45 9.32 -22.90 19.58
C ARG A 45 7.98 -23.59 19.24
N PRO A 46 7.94 -24.92 19.04
CA PRO A 46 6.76 -25.60 18.53
C PRO A 46 5.74 -25.91 19.65
N PHE A 47 4.53 -25.38 19.51
CA PHE A 47 3.36 -25.76 20.32
C PHE A 47 2.66 -26.98 19.69
N LEU A 48 3.26 -28.15 19.79
CA LEU A 48 2.66 -29.42 19.38
C LEU A 48 2.44 -30.30 20.62
N CYS A 49 1.53 -29.92 21.52
CA CYS A 49 1.09 -30.81 22.61
C CYS A 49 -0.25 -30.46 23.28
N LEU A 50 -1.07 -29.55 22.72
CA LEU A 50 -2.32 -29.10 23.36
C LEU A 50 -3.61 -29.36 22.55
N ALA A 51 -3.53 -30.11 21.44
CA ALA A 51 -4.68 -30.36 20.56
C ALA A 51 -5.49 -31.62 20.95
N LEU A 52 -4.89 -32.58 21.66
CA LEU A 52 -5.53 -33.86 21.96
C LEU A 52 -6.41 -33.85 23.23
N PHE A 53 -6.23 -32.88 24.13
CA PHE A 53 -7.05 -32.79 25.35
C PHE A 53 -8.41 -32.11 25.14
N ARG A 54 -8.59 -31.36 24.04
CA ARG A 54 -9.86 -30.66 23.74
C ARG A 54 -10.91 -31.52 23.06
N ILE A 55 -10.53 -32.63 22.43
CA ILE A 55 -11.47 -33.50 21.71
C ILE A 55 -12.30 -34.35 22.70
N LEU A 56 -11.74 -34.71 23.86
CA LEU A 56 -12.42 -35.55 24.85
C LEU A 56 -13.57 -34.83 25.59
N VAL A 57 -13.53 -33.49 25.69
CA VAL A 57 -14.54 -32.70 26.43
C VAL A 57 -15.77 -32.37 25.56
N VAL A 58 -15.63 -32.36 24.23
CA VAL A 58 -16.74 -32.00 23.33
C VAL A 58 -17.70 -33.16 23.10
N VAL A 59 -17.23 -34.42 23.16
CA VAL A 59 -18.08 -35.60 22.89
C VAL A 59 -19.07 -35.90 24.03
N THR A 60 -18.77 -35.50 25.27
CA THR A 60 -19.68 -35.71 26.41
C THR A 60 -20.80 -34.67 26.53
N ALA A 61 -20.64 -33.48 25.93
CA ALA A 61 -21.61 -32.39 26.06
C ALA A 61 -22.77 -32.46 25.04
N VAL A 62 -22.61 -33.20 23.94
CA VAL A 62 -23.61 -33.28 22.86
C VAL A 62 -24.78 -34.23 23.18
N PHE A 63 -24.61 -35.17 24.11
CA PHE A 63 -25.62 -36.21 24.39
C PHE A 63 -26.55 -35.94 25.59
N LEU A 64 -26.40 -34.80 26.29
CA LEU A 64 -27.20 -34.50 27.50
C LEU A 64 -28.05 -33.24 27.44
N PHE A 65 -28.01 -32.44 26.37
CA PHE A 65 -28.82 -31.22 26.25
C PHE A 65 -29.50 -31.10 24.87
N PRO A 66 -30.84 -31.10 24.78
CA PRO A 66 -31.54 -30.84 23.52
C PRO A 66 -31.38 -29.37 23.09
N PRO A 67 -31.34 -29.06 21.78
CA PRO A 67 -31.13 -27.70 21.33
C PRO A 67 -32.43 -26.89 21.46
N ALA A 68 -32.39 -25.81 22.25
CA ALA A 68 -33.40 -24.78 22.20
C ALA A 68 -33.28 -24.02 20.87
N ILE A 69 -34.35 -24.02 20.06
CA ILE A 69 -34.46 -23.20 18.86
C ILE A 69 -34.57 -21.75 19.31
N MET A 70 -33.50 -20.98 19.16
CA MET A 70 -33.54 -19.51 19.29
C MET A 70 -33.46 -18.89 17.91
N SER A 71 -34.60 -18.39 17.42
CA SER A 71 -34.65 -17.45 16.31
C SER A 71 -34.22 -16.08 16.81
N SER A 72 -33.02 -15.63 16.44
CA SER A 72 -32.60 -14.25 16.66
C SER A 72 -32.61 -13.49 15.33
N SER A 73 -33.61 -12.65 15.14
CA SER A 73 -33.65 -11.62 14.10
C SER A 73 -32.59 -10.55 14.39
N SER A 74 -31.49 -10.56 13.65
CA SER A 74 -30.45 -9.52 13.75
C SER A 74 -30.86 -8.30 12.92
N SER A 75 -31.44 -7.30 13.56
CA SER A 75 -31.57 -5.95 13.01
C SER A 75 -30.19 -5.28 13.02
N SER A 76 -29.54 -5.22 11.87
CA SER A 76 -28.26 -4.52 11.67
C SER A 76 -28.50 -3.01 11.64
N SER A 77 -28.58 -2.37 12.80
CA SER A 77 -28.44 -0.93 12.90
C SER A 77 -26.99 -0.55 12.59
N SER A 78 -26.77 0.04 11.41
CA SER A 78 -25.51 0.68 11.01
C SER A 78 -25.18 1.78 12.00
N ALA A 79 -24.43 1.44 13.04
CA ALA A 79 -23.80 2.43 13.90
C ALA A 79 -22.71 3.09 13.06
N ALA A 80 -23.01 4.29 12.56
CA ALA A 80 -22.02 5.19 12.02
C ALA A 80 -20.84 5.25 13.01
N ALA A 81 -19.67 4.79 12.58
CA ALA A 81 -18.49 4.68 13.43
C ALA A 81 -18.15 6.07 13.97
N ALA A 82 -18.53 6.33 15.21
CA ALA A 82 -18.17 7.55 15.92
C ALA A 82 -16.64 7.65 15.95
N SER A 83 -16.11 8.78 15.51
CA SER A 83 -14.66 9.03 15.49
C SER A 83 -14.11 8.93 16.90
N VAL A 84 -13.18 8.00 17.13
CA VAL A 84 -12.48 7.89 18.41
C VAL A 84 -11.59 9.12 18.55
N PRO A 85 -11.81 10.01 19.55
CA PRO A 85 -10.99 11.19 19.72
C PRO A 85 -9.56 10.77 20.08
N PHE A 86 -8.56 11.34 19.40
CA PHE A 86 -7.15 11.12 19.72
C PHE A 86 -6.84 11.71 21.11
N GLN A 87 -6.64 10.85 22.12
CA GLN A 87 -6.44 11.27 23.52
C GLN A 87 -5.14 12.05 23.77
N SER A 88 -4.21 12.08 22.80
CA SER A 88 -2.97 12.86 22.88
C SER A 88 -2.46 13.18 21.46
N PRO A 89 -2.83 14.33 20.87
CA PRO A 89 -2.40 14.68 19.52
C PRO A 89 -0.87 14.85 19.46
N ARG A 90 -0.26 14.33 18.39
CA ARG A 90 1.18 14.53 18.15
C ARG A 90 1.43 15.99 17.76
N LYS A 91 2.50 16.59 18.29
CA LYS A 91 2.93 17.94 17.90
C LYS A 91 3.52 17.93 16.49
N VAL A 92 3.15 18.91 15.67
CA VAL A 92 3.79 19.14 14.36
C VAL A 92 5.17 19.74 14.59
N VAL A 93 6.21 19.00 14.26
CA VAL A 93 7.61 19.42 14.48
C VAL A 93 8.19 20.23 13.32
N LYS A 94 7.72 19.99 12.09
CA LYS A 94 8.17 20.67 10.88
C LYS A 94 7.02 20.76 9.88
N LYS A 95 6.90 21.92 9.21
CA LYS A 95 6.04 22.12 8.04
C LYS A 95 6.94 22.34 6.83
N VAL A 96 6.65 21.65 5.73
CA VAL A 96 7.45 21.73 4.50
C VAL A 96 6.51 22.04 3.35
N LEU A 97 6.83 23.08 2.59
CA LEU A 97 6.10 23.41 1.37
C LEU A 97 6.65 22.56 0.22
N SER A 98 5.78 21.77 -0.42
CA SER A 98 6.14 21.01 -1.61
C SER A 98 6.17 21.92 -2.84
N LEU A 99 7.39 22.20 -3.30
CA LEU A 99 7.66 22.98 -4.50
C LEU A 99 7.46 22.13 -5.75
N SER A 100 7.06 22.79 -6.83
CA SER A 100 6.83 22.17 -8.13
C SER A 100 8.16 21.90 -8.84
N GLN A 101 8.29 20.73 -9.45
CA GLN A 101 9.44 20.35 -10.28
C GLN A 101 9.01 19.45 -11.44
N SER A 102 9.78 19.46 -12.52
CA SER A 102 9.56 18.60 -13.69
C SER A 102 10.10 17.19 -13.45
N GLU A 103 9.35 16.18 -13.88
CA GLU A 103 9.75 14.76 -13.84
C GLU A 103 9.24 14.03 -15.09
N GLY A 104 9.81 12.85 -15.36
CA GLY A 104 9.40 12.01 -16.47
C GLY A 104 9.44 12.76 -17.82
N GLN A 105 8.40 12.58 -18.62
CA GLN A 105 8.19 13.34 -19.86
C GLN A 105 7.03 14.31 -19.66
N GLY A 106 7.34 15.57 -19.37
CA GLY A 106 6.35 16.65 -19.27
C GLY A 106 5.42 16.57 -18.06
N ALA A 107 5.71 15.71 -17.07
CA ALA A 107 4.95 15.66 -15.83
C ALA A 107 5.47 16.73 -14.85
N THR A 108 4.56 17.24 -14.03
CA THR A 108 4.89 18.17 -12.95
C THR A 108 4.52 17.54 -11.62
N VAL A 109 5.47 17.51 -10.69
CA VAL A 109 5.30 16.92 -9.36
C VAL A 109 5.57 17.95 -8.28
N ARG A 110 4.95 17.76 -7.11
CA ARG A 110 5.21 18.50 -5.89
C ARG A 110 5.76 17.51 -4.85
N ARG A 111 7.07 17.57 -4.64
CA ARG A 111 7.77 16.63 -3.74
C ARG A 111 7.77 17.13 -2.30
N SER A 112 7.42 16.26 -1.36
CA SER A 112 7.51 16.52 0.09
C SER A 112 8.68 15.74 0.72
N ILE A 113 8.58 14.41 0.78
CA ILE A 113 9.66 13.51 1.22
C ILE A 113 10.57 13.21 0.02
N GLY A 114 11.88 13.13 0.26
CA GLY A 114 12.91 12.92 -0.76
C GLY A 114 13.42 14.23 -1.39
N GLY A 115 12.86 15.38 -0.99
CA GLY A 115 13.35 16.71 -1.35
C GLY A 115 14.48 17.20 -0.44
N HIS A 116 15.02 18.38 -0.74
CA HIS A 116 16.13 18.97 0.03
C HIS A 116 15.80 19.13 1.53
N GLU A 117 14.57 19.50 1.85
CA GLU A 117 14.08 19.77 3.21
C GLU A 117 13.86 18.51 4.06
N VAL A 118 13.55 17.38 3.41
CA VAL A 118 13.23 16.09 4.06
C VAL A 118 13.82 14.97 3.22
N ARG A 119 15.16 14.87 3.21
CA ARG A 119 15.87 13.87 2.39
C ARG A 119 15.57 12.43 2.84
N ASN A 120 15.51 12.21 4.15
CA ASN A 120 15.32 10.89 4.74
C ASN A 120 14.19 10.95 5.78
N LEU A 121 13.13 10.17 5.58
CA LEU A 121 12.08 9.96 6.58
C LEU A 121 11.76 8.47 6.68
N ASP A 122 12.69 7.71 7.24
CA ASP A 122 12.58 6.25 7.32
C ASP A 122 11.22 5.80 7.91
N PRO A 123 10.50 4.84 7.27
CA PRO A 123 10.88 4.02 6.11
C PRO A 123 10.55 4.62 4.73
N PHE A 124 10.06 5.85 4.66
CA PHE A 124 9.66 6.54 3.45
C PHE A 124 10.85 7.18 2.74
N LEU A 125 10.92 6.98 1.43
CA LEU A 125 11.98 7.48 0.56
C LEU A 125 11.54 8.71 -0.22
N LEU A 126 10.29 8.73 -0.67
CA LEU A 126 9.76 9.76 -1.55
C LEU A 126 8.25 9.89 -1.36
N LEU A 127 7.73 11.10 -1.48
CA LEU A 127 6.30 11.37 -1.55
C LEU A 127 6.02 12.53 -2.51
N ASP A 128 5.44 12.20 -3.65
CA ASP A 128 5.09 13.13 -4.71
C ASP A 128 3.58 13.20 -4.88
N GLU A 129 3.06 14.42 -4.96
CA GLU A 129 1.77 14.68 -5.60
C GLU A 129 2.04 15.12 -7.03
N PHE A 130 1.44 14.50 -8.04
CA PHE A 130 1.66 14.90 -9.43
C PHE A 130 0.38 15.10 -10.21
N SER A 131 0.49 15.98 -11.22
CA SER A 131 -0.51 16.19 -12.24
C SER A 131 0.09 16.02 -13.62
N VAL A 132 -0.63 15.28 -14.46
CA VAL A 132 -0.18 14.91 -15.79
C VAL A 132 -1.34 14.86 -16.77
N SER A 133 -1.11 15.40 -17.96
CA SER A 133 -2.04 15.40 -19.08
C SER A 133 -1.33 14.88 -20.33
N LYS A 134 -2.07 14.24 -21.24
CA LYS A 134 -1.49 13.80 -22.52
C LYS A 134 -0.80 14.96 -23.26
N PRO A 135 0.33 14.73 -23.94
CA PRO A 135 1.03 13.44 -24.11
C PRO A 135 2.02 13.10 -22.99
N ALA A 136 2.07 13.87 -21.91
CA ALA A 136 3.02 13.68 -20.81
C ALA A 136 2.78 12.40 -20.00
N GLY A 137 3.81 11.94 -19.29
CA GLY A 137 3.77 10.71 -18.50
C GLY A 137 5.11 10.33 -17.88
N PHE A 138 5.14 9.13 -17.32
CA PHE A 138 6.37 8.48 -16.88
C PHE A 138 6.64 7.34 -17.87
N PRO A 139 7.60 7.50 -18.81
CA PRO A 139 7.96 6.43 -19.74
C PRO A 139 8.67 5.30 -18.98
N ASP A 140 9.09 4.25 -19.70
CA ASP A 140 9.76 3.09 -19.13
C ASP A 140 10.93 3.48 -18.21
N HIS A 141 10.85 3.06 -16.94
CA HIS A 141 11.88 3.31 -15.93
C HIS A 141 11.97 2.15 -14.92
N PRO A 142 13.17 1.82 -14.40
CA PRO A 142 13.36 0.72 -13.46
C PRO A 142 13.13 1.13 -12.00
N HIS A 143 12.67 0.18 -11.19
CA HIS A 143 12.69 0.24 -9.72
C HIS A 143 13.42 -0.99 -9.14
N ARG A 144 13.98 -0.85 -7.94
CA ARG A 144 14.67 -1.96 -7.24
C ARG A 144 14.76 -1.70 -5.73
N GLY A 145 14.35 -2.68 -4.91
CA GLY A 145 14.66 -2.69 -3.48
C GLY A 145 13.79 -1.76 -2.63
N PHE A 146 12.69 -1.26 -3.20
CA PHE A 146 11.67 -0.48 -2.52
C PHE A 146 10.30 -0.76 -3.15
N GLU A 147 9.26 -0.30 -2.48
CA GLU A 147 7.88 -0.42 -2.92
C GLU A 147 7.39 0.94 -3.38
N THR A 148 6.53 0.96 -4.39
CA THR A 148 5.78 2.14 -4.80
C THR A 148 4.30 1.92 -4.49
N VAL A 149 3.68 2.95 -3.90
CA VAL A 149 2.25 3.00 -3.62
C VAL A 149 1.66 4.18 -4.36
N THR A 150 0.82 3.89 -5.35
CA THR A 150 0.12 4.88 -6.17
C THR A 150 -1.33 4.94 -5.72
N TYR A 151 -1.80 6.13 -5.33
CA TYR A 151 -3.20 6.40 -5.01
C TYR A 151 -3.75 7.49 -5.94
N MET A 152 -4.86 7.18 -6.62
CA MET A 152 -5.46 8.09 -7.59
C MET A 152 -6.49 9.00 -6.92
N LEU A 153 -6.22 10.31 -6.87
CA LEU A 153 -7.15 11.29 -6.30
C LEU A 153 -8.22 11.71 -7.30
N ASP A 154 -7.86 11.89 -8.56
CA ASP A 154 -8.78 12.21 -9.65
C ASP A 154 -8.18 11.81 -11.00
N GLY A 155 -9.01 11.23 -11.86
CA GLY A 155 -8.66 10.76 -13.19
C GLY A 155 -8.35 9.26 -13.26
N VAL A 156 -7.48 8.92 -14.21
CA VAL A 156 -7.13 7.53 -14.56
C VAL A 156 -5.71 7.44 -15.09
N PHE A 157 -5.01 6.40 -14.69
CA PHE A 157 -3.65 6.05 -15.09
C PHE A 157 -3.61 4.61 -15.53
N THR A 158 -2.84 4.28 -16.54
CA THR A 158 -2.58 2.89 -16.90
C THR A 158 -1.11 2.59 -16.70
N HIS A 159 -0.80 1.32 -16.46
CA HIS A 159 0.56 0.86 -16.34
C HIS A 159 0.75 -0.46 -17.11
N GLN A 160 1.97 -0.72 -17.57
CA GLN A 160 2.47 -1.95 -18.20
C GLN A 160 3.90 -2.30 -17.75
N ASP A 161 4.17 -3.39 -17.06
CA ASP A 161 5.55 -3.78 -16.76
C ASP A 161 6.25 -4.54 -17.90
N PHE A 162 7.56 -4.81 -17.77
CA PHE A 162 8.33 -5.57 -18.76
C PHE A 162 7.89 -7.04 -18.92
N SER A 163 7.19 -7.60 -17.93
CA SER A 163 6.63 -8.96 -17.99
C SER A 163 5.26 -8.97 -18.69
N GLY A 164 4.77 -7.81 -19.14
CA GLY A 164 3.50 -7.65 -19.82
C GLY A 164 2.31 -7.52 -18.89
N HIS A 165 2.51 -7.43 -17.57
CA HIS A 165 1.40 -7.14 -16.66
C HIS A 165 0.91 -5.72 -16.91
N THR A 166 -0.40 -5.55 -17.06
CA THR A 166 -1.01 -4.24 -17.28
C THR A 166 -2.14 -4.00 -16.30
N GLY A 167 -2.44 -2.74 -16.02
CA GLY A 167 -3.58 -2.38 -15.19
C GLY A 167 -3.99 -0.93 -15.37
N THR A 168 -5.23 -0.63 -15.02
CA THR A 168 -5.80 0.72 -15.03
C THR A 168 -6.18 1.11 -13.60
N ILE A 169 -5.59 2.18 -13.10
CA ILE A 169 -5.82 2.77 -11.78
C ILE A 169 -6.79 3.93 -11.98
N ARG A 170 -8.02 3.79 -11.52
CA ARG A 170 -9.08 4.81 -11.55
C ARG A 170 -9.12 5.59 -10.24
N THR A 171 -9.91 6.65 -10.20
CA THR A 171 -10.12 7.46 -8.99
C THR A 171 -10.51 6.59 -7.80
N GLY A 172 -9.79 6.73 -6.69
CA GLY A 172 -9.94 5.93 -5.47
C GLY A 172 -9.18 4.60 -5.47
N ASP A 173 -8.66 4.15 -6.62
CA ASP A 173 -7.88 2.92 -6.69
C ASP A 173 -6.49 3.11 -6.08
N VAL A 174 -5.94 2.01 -5.57
CA VAL A 174 -4.56 1.90 -5.06
C VAL A 174 -3.83 0.83 -5.87
N GLN A 175 -2.61 1.15 -6.30
CA GLN A 175 -1.63 0.15 -6.72
C GLN A 175 -0.50 0.11 -5.71
N TRP A 176 -0.22 -1.08 -5.17
CA TRP A 176 0.97 -1.35 -4.37
C TRP A 176 1.88 -2.29 -5.13
N MET A 177 3.08 -1.82 -5.50
CA MET A 177 4.05 -2.59 -6.27
C MET A 177 5.34 -2.77 -5.46
N THR A 178 5.83 -4.00 -5.37
CA THR A 178 7.11 -4.33 -4.73
C THR A 178 8.15 -4.64 -5.82
N ALA A 179 9.24 -3.87 -5.85
CA ALA A 179 10.29 -3.95 -6.90
C ALA A 179 11.58 -4.65 -6.48
#